data_AF-A0A812YRA5-F1
#
_entry.id   AF-A0A812YRA5-F1
#
_cell.length_a   1.000
_cell.length_b   1.000
_cell.length_c   1.000
_cell.angle_alpha   90.00
_cell.angle_beta   90.00
_cell.angle_gamma   90.00
#
_symmetry.space_group_name_H-M   'P 1'
#
loop_
_entity.id
_entity.type
_entity.pdbx_description
1 polymer ?
#
loop_
_entity_poly.entity_id
_entity_poly.type
_entity_poly.pdbx_seq_one_letter_code
_entity_poly.pdbx_strand_id
1 'polypeptide(L)'
;MREERWLKAKVLLDRLQYMPWTQYRKTQVINRGIFPLIFYGCNTWRAGKDFLREVRAKCNHSVWGKKQYHLHYLSPLFSGQQYEPSLYVARHRFSALLRLFARHEALVRQVWDQSILAKSYFKGKSRGCISLFQSQLNDLGWAMYPGGRCITHQGWEFSIWQVSTAQFLQVVQQAWEHSLLQHLQLKHNLEDLCSFSAAFSQSPAHPACKFCGQEDTLKHRVYECVGTEHIRQLPQWDEVAALPYSQVLGGLSGLPEELESFHKALDNIQHPDVQPLPDLEGHRFFFTDGSAFDPGNPQALLCSWAVTEAEESSKNNTLRSSGLLPGRKQSVFRAELHAANVAIAMSRKAVIYVDNEATMRRVRQILSGTLYDTELIQHPDRDLLQTTISLLKSRAPGDVHIYWTKSHRSLYDATGSRDLWCIYHNAKADSHAKAAGKLAPLPVLQAQQNLLCKLKQMMEVRANAAVLLRQVMDEFL
;
A
#
# COMPACT_ATOMS: atom_id res chain seq x y z
N MET A 1 -18.40 -29.63 11.43
CA MET A 1 -18.91 -28.69 12.45
C MET A 1 -18.82 -27.21 12.03
N ARG A 2 -17.65 -26.64 11.68
CA ARG A 2 -17.56 -25.23 11.22
C ARG A 2 -18.48 -24.92 10.04
N GLU A 3 -18.42 -25.74 8.99
CA GLU A 3 -19.21 -25.54 7.76
C GLU A 3 -20.71 -25.64 8.02
N GLU A 4 -21.13 -26.55 8.89
CA GLU A 4 -22.52 -26.67 9.32
C GLU A 4 -23.01 -25.40 10.04
N ARG A 5 -22.21 -24.84 10.96
CA ARG A 5 -22.54 -23.56 11.62
C ARG A 5 -22.58 -22.41 10.63
N TRP A 6 -21.67 -22.40 9.65
CA TRP A 6 -21.66 -21.39 8.60
C TRP A 6 -22.91 -21.47 7.73
N LEU A 7 -23.36 -22.68 7.36
CA LEU A 7 -24.60 -22.89 6.62
C LEU A 7 -25.81 -22.39 7.42
N LYS A 8 -25.89 -22.70 8.72
CA LYS A 8 -26.93 -22.17 9.62
C LYS A 8 -26.90 -20.64 9.69
N ALA A 9 -25.71 -20.06 9.80
CA ALA A 9 -25.52 -18.61 9.84
C ALA A 9 -25.91 -17.93 8.52
N LYS A 10 -25.66 -18.56 7.36
CA LYS A 10 -26.11 -18.06 6.05
C LYS A 10 -27.63 -17.91 6.02
N VAL A 11 -28.38 -18.91 6.51
CA VAL A 11 -29.85 -18.83 6.61
C VAL A 11 -30.29 -17.67 7.50
N LEU A 12 -29.62 -17.45 8.64
CA LEU A 12 -29.92 -16.31 9.52
C LEU A 12 -29.61 -14.96 8.87
N LEU A 13 -28.47 -14.87 8.17
CA LEU A 13 -28.06 -13.67 7.43
C LEU A 13 -29.03 -13.37 6.27
N ASP A 14 -29.50 -14.39 5.57
CA ASP A 14 -30.50 -14.23 4.50
C ASP A 14 -31.84 -13.74 5.06
N ARG A 15 -32.29 -14.27 6.20
CA ARG A 15 -33.49 -13.75 6.89
C ARG A 15 -33.29 -12.31 7.36
N LEU A 16 -32.14 -12.01 7.98
CA LEU A 16 -31.80 -10.69 8.49
C LEU A 16 -31.80 -9.62 7.39
N GLN A 17 -31.44 -10.00 6.16
CA GLN A 17 -31.47 -9.11 5.00
C GLN A 17 -32.85 -8.48 4.79
N TYR A 18 -33.91 -9.28 4.86
CA TYR A 18 -35.28 -8.85 4.56
C TYR A 18 -36.02 -8.27 5.77
N MET A 19 -35.41 -8.29 6.96
CA MET A 19 -36.00 -7.66 8.14
C MET A 19 -36.04 -6.13 7.97
N PRO A 20 -37.18 -5.47 8.27
CA PRO A 20 -37.33 -4.02 8.20
C PRO A 20 -36.69 -3.34 9.42
N TRP A 21 -35.44 -3.69 9.71
CA TRP A 21 -34.68 -3.19 10.85
C TRP A 21 -33.61 -2.21 10.38
N THR A 22 -33.30 -1.26 11.26
CA THR A 22 -32.18 -0.33 11.06
C THR A 22 -30.86 -1.08 10.92
N GLN A 23 -29.91 -0.48 10.21
CA GLN A 23 -28.55 -1.04 10.04
C GLN A 23 -27.91 -1.33 11.41
N TYR A 24 -28.05 -0.41 12.37
CA TYR A 24 -27.60 -0.58 13.74
C TYR A 24 -28.16 -1.86 14.38
N ARG A 25 -29.48 -2.09 14.31
CA ARG A 25 -30.12 -3.26 14.91
C ARG A 25 -29.68 -4.55 14.22
N LYS A 26 -29.53 -4.54 12.90
CA LYS A 26 -28.98 -5.69 12.15
C LYS A 26 -27.55 -6.01 12.58
N THR A 27 -26.71 -5.00 12.74
CA THR A 27 -25.35 -5.15 13.26
C THR A 27 -25.32 -5.74 14.67
N GLN A 28 -26.22 -5.34 15.58
CA GLN A 28 -26.32 -5.95 16.92
C GLN A 28 -26.64 -7.46 16.84
N VAL A 29 -27.53 -7.86 15.93
CA VAL A 29 -27.89 -9.28 15.73
C VAL A 29 -26.69 -10.06 15.19
N ILE A 30 -25.92 -9.45 14.29
CA ILE A 30 -24.68 -10.04 13.78
C ILE A 30 -23.69 -10.27 14.94
N ASN A 31 -23.38 -9.23 15.71
CA ASN A 31 -22.39 -9.28 16.77
C ASN A 31 -22.79 -10.18 17.96
N ARG A 32 -24.06 -10.17 18.36
CA ARG A 32 -24.53 -10.88 19.57
C ARG A 32 -25.06 -12.28 19.28
N GLY A 33 -25.52 -12.56 18.06
CA GLY A 33 -26.11 -13.85 17.70
C GLY A 33 -25.28 -14.62 16.68
N ILE A 34 -25.03 -14.01 15.52
CA ILE A 34 -24.46 -14.71 14.36
C ILE A 34 -22.96 -14.96 14.53
N PHE A 35 -22.18 -13.98 15.02
CA PHE A 35 -20.74 -14.15 15.24
C PHE A 35 -20.41 -15.20 16.29
N PRO A 36 -21.07 -15.26 17.47
CA PRO A 36 -20.90 -16.36 18.39
C PRO A 36 -21.17 -17.73 17.76
N LEU A 37 -22.19 -17.83 16.89
CA LEU A 37 -22.49 -19.08 16.17
C LEU A 37 -21.37 -19.46 15.18
N ILE A 38 -20.94 -18.52 14.32
CA ILE A 38 -19.93 -18.78 13.28
C ILE A 38 -18.57 -19.08 13.91
N PHE A 39 -18.17 -18.24 14.87
CA PHE A 39 -16.82 -18.21 15.43
C PHE A 39 -16.68 -18.98 16.74
N TYR A 40 -17.66 -19.79 17.11
CA TYR A 40 -17.53 -20.66 18.27
C TYR A 40 -16.25 -21.51 18.16
N GLY A 41 -15.39 -21.40 19.18
CA GLY A 41 -14.11 -22.08 19.25
C GLY A 41 -13.04 -21.54 18.29
N CYS A 42 -13.15 -20.31 17.76
CA CYS A 42 -12.17 -19.72 16.82
C CYS A 42 -10.73 -19.61 17.37
N ASN A 43 -10.55 -19.85 18.67
CA ASN A 43 -9.26 -20.01 19.34
C ASN A 43 -8.61 -21.40 19.12
N THR A 44 -9.32 -22.35 18.50
CA THR A 44 -8.85 -23.72 18.24
C THR A 44 -8.69 -24.05 16.75
N TRP A 45 -9.15 -23.17 15.87
CA TRP A 45 -9.07 -23.37 14.42
C TRP A 45 -8.71 -22.07 13.69
N ARG A 46 -8.17 -22.22 12.48
CA ARG A 46 -7.73 -21.10 11.64
C ARG A 46 -8.90 -20.54 10.82
N ALA A 47 -9.30 -19.29 11.08
CA ALA A 47 -10.16 -18.53 10.19
C ALA A 47 -9.32 -18.04 8.99
N GLY A 48 -9.42 -18.73 7.85
CA GLY A 48 -8.73 -18.35 6.62
C GLY A 48 -9.21 -17.00 6.07
N LYS A 49 -8.35 -16.29 5.33
CA LYS A 49 -8.66 -14.98 4.75
C LYS A 49 -9.89 -15.03 3.84
N ASP A 50 -10.04 -16.10 3.05
CA ASP A 50 -11.18 -16.27 2.14
C ASP A 50 -12.48 -16.52 2.90
N PHE A 51 -12.43 -17.31 3.98
CA PHE A 51 -13.58 -17.51 4.85
C PHE A 51 -14.01 -16.20 5.51
N LEU A 52 -13.08 -15.42 6.06
CA LEU A 52 -13.38 -14.11 6.64
C LEU A 52 -13.95 -13.14 5.59
N ARG A 53 -13.45 -13.17 4.36
CA ARG A 53 -13.97 -12.39 3.23
C ARG A 53 -15.40 -12.78 2.88
N GLU A 54 -15.69 -14.07 2.83
CA GLU A 54 -17.03 -14.59 2.57
C GLU A 54 -18.02 -14.18 3.67
N VAL A 55 -17.63 -14.34 4.94
CA VAL A 55 -18.45 -13.90 6.09
C VAL A 55 -18.71 -12.40 6.03
N ARG A 56 -17.68 -11.59 5.76
CA ARG A 56 -17.81 -10.13 5.60
C ARG A 56 -18.79 -9.77 4.49
N ALA A 57 -18.60 -10.33 3.30
CA ALA A 57 -19.47 -10.08 2.16
C ALA A 57 -20.94 -10.41 2.47
N LYS A 58 -21.20 -11.57 3.08
CA LYS A 58 -22.56 -11.96 3.46
C LYS A 58 -23.17 -11.06 4.53
N CYS A 59 -22.39 -10.67 5.55
CA CYS A 59 -22.84 -9.71 6.57
C CYS A 59 -23.22 -8.36 5.95
N ASN A 60 -22.40 -7.85 5.03
CA ASN A 60 -22.70 -6.60 4.35
C ASN A 60 -23.98 -6.67 3.51
N HIS A 61 -24.22 -7.78 2.80
CA HIS A 61 -25.49 -7.94 2.08
C HIS A 61 -26.69 -7.94 3.02
N SER A 62 -26.57 -8.54 4.20
CA SER A 62 -27.64 -8.54 5.19
C SER A 62 -27.92 -7.14 5.75
N VAL A 63 -26.87 -6.34 5.99
CA VAL A 63 -27.00 -4.99 6.54
C VAL A 63 -27.45 -3.97 5.48
N TRP A 64 -26.83 -3.99 4.31
CA TRP A 64 -26.95 -2.93 3.28
C TRP A 64 -27.74 -3.34 2.03
N GLY A 65 -28.05 -4.63 1.87
CA GLY A 65 -28.70 -5.18 0.68
C GLY A 65 -27.72 -5.55 -0.45
N LYS A 66 -28.23 -6.25 -1.47
CA LYS A 66 -27.43 -6.80 -2.58
C LYS A 66 -26.81 -5.73 -3.50
N LYS A 67 -27.36 -4.51 -3.53
CA LYS A 67 -26.93 -3.45 -4.47
C LYS A 67 -25.63 -2.73 -4.08
N GLN A 68 -25.08 -2.96 -2.88
CA GLN A 68 -23.88 -2.26 -2.37
C GLN A 68 -22.61 -3.13 -2.34
N TYR A 69 -22.51 -4.13 -3.23
CA TYR A 69 -21.46 -5.17 -3.24
C TYR A 69 -20.02 -4.64 -3.31
N HIS A 70 -19.83 -3.47 -3.93
CA HIS A 70 -18.52 -2.94 -4.30
C HIS A 70 -17.72 -2.39 -3.09
N LEU A 71 -18.39 -2.16 -1.96
CA LEU A 71 -17.83 -1.47 -0.79
C LEU A 71 -17.74 -2.36 0.45
N HIS A 72 -17.63 -3.68 0.29
CA HIS A 72 -17.69 -4.63 1.40
C HIS A 72 -16.63 -4.41 2.50
N TYR A 73 -15.55 -3.69 2.23
CA TYR A 73 -14.62 -3.31 3.29
C TYR A 73 -14.97 -1.99 4.00
N LEU A 74 -15.69 -1.07 3.36
CA LEU A 74 -16.15 0.18 3.97
C LEU A 74 -17.47 0.01 4.73
N SER A 75 -18.31 -0.93 4.32
CA SER A 75 -19.62 -1.20 4.93
C SER A 75 -19.59 -1.39 6.46
N PRO A 76 -18.58 -2.03 7.07
CA PRO A 76 -18.45 -2.07 8.53
C PRO A 76 -18.31 -0.69 9.18
N LEU A 77 -17.65 0.26 8.51
CA LEU A 77 -17.41 1.61 9.02
C LEU A 77 -18.71 2.41 9.13
N PHE A 78 -19.54 2.37 8.09
CA PHE A 78 -20.72 3.23 7.99
C PHE A 78 -21.88 2.84 8.91
N SER A 79 -21.83 1.68 9.56
CA SER A 79 -22.95 1.21 10.39
C SER A 79 -22.97 1.77 11.82
N GLY A 80 -21.97 2.58 12.19
CA GLY A 80 -21.79 3.09 13.56
C GLY A 80 -21.41 2.03 14.60
N GLN A 81 -21.28 0.77 14.19
CA GLN A 81 -20.90 -0.36 15.04
C GLN A 81 -19.92 -1.25 14.26
N GLN A 82 -18.83 -1.68 14.87
CA GLN A 82 -17.90 -2.59 14.22
C GLN A 82 -18.50 -4.00 14.16
N TYR A 83 -18.77 -4.51 12.96
CA TYR A 83 -19.08 -5.93 12.71
C TYR A 83 -18.06 -6.56 11.75
N GLU A 84 -16.81 -6.16 11.85
CA GLU A 84 -15.75 -6.73 11.04
C GLU A 84 -15.33 -8.12 11.59
N PRO A 85 -15.47 -9.21 10.81
CA PRO A 85 -15.17 -10.56 11.28
C PRO A 85 -13.73 -10.76 11.75
N SER A 86 -12.75 -10.09 11.11
CA SER A 86 -11.34 -10.22 11.52
C SER A 86 -11.09 -9.64 12.92
N LEU A 87 -11.69 -8.49 13.23
CA LEU A 87 -11.61 -7.85 14.54
C LEU A 87 -12.27 -8.72 15.63
N TYR A 88 -13.41 -9.32 15.32
CA TYR A 88 -14.09 -10.24 16.23
C TYR A 88 -13.20 -11.44 16.58
N VAL A 89 -12.60 -12.08 15.56
CA VAL A 89 -11.70 -13.22 15.77
C VAL A 89 -10.46 -12.81 16.57
N ALA A 90 -9.86 -11.65 16.26
CA ALA A 90 -8.71 -11.12 16.97
C ALA A 90 -9.03 -10.88 18.47
N ARG A 91 -10.16 -10.22 18.76
CA ARG A 91 -10.67 -10.00 20.13
C ARG A 91 -10.81 -11.31 20.89
N HIS A 92 -11.52 -12.29 20.31
CA HIS A 92 -11.79 -13.55 20.99
C HIS A 92 -10.54 -14.38 21.24
N ARG A 93 -9.58 -14.38 20.29
CA ARG A 93 -8.29 -15.05 20.47
C ARG A 93 -7.44 -14.36 21.53
N PHE A 94 -7.42 -13.04 21.57
CA PHE A 94 -6.71 -12.30 22.62
C PHE A 94 -7.30 -12.58 24.00
N SER A 95 -8.63 -12.53 24.16
CA SER A 95 -9.26 -12.88 25.43
C SER A 95 -9.00 -14.34 25.83
N ALA A 96 -8.91 -15.27 24.88
CA ALA A 96 -8.54 -16.66 25.16
C ALA A 96 -7.07 -16.78 25.61
N LEU A 97 -6.16 -16.03 24.98
CA LEU A 97 -4.76 -15.95 25.39
C LEU A 97 -4.65 -15.41 26.82
N LEU A 98 -5.32 -14.30 27.15
CA LEU A 98 -5.28 -13.71 28.50
C LEU A 98 -5.79 -14.67 29.57
N ARG A 99 -6.87 -15.43 29.27
CA ARG A 99 -7.36 -16.47 30.20
C ARG A 99 -6.35 -17.61 30.41
N LEU A 100 -5.62 -18.00 29.37
CA LEU A 100 -4.55 -19.00 29.48
C LEU A 100 -3.37 -18.44 30.27
N PHE A 101 -2.98 -17.20 29.99
CA PHE A 101 -1.88 -16.52 30.66
C PHE A 101 -2.14 -16.37 32.17
N ALA A 102 -3.36 -15.96 32.55
CA ALA A 102 -3.76 -15.85 33.96
C ALA A 102 -3.71 -17.19 34.73
N ARG A 103 -3.80 -18.33 34.04
CA ARG A 103 -3.74 -19.66 34.67
C ARG A 103 -2.36 -20.29 34.61
N HIS A 104 -1.60 -20.02 33.55
CA HIS A 104 -0.38 -20.73 33.20
C HIS A 104 0.67 -19.79 32.61
N GLU A 105 0.99 -18.69 33.29
CA GLU A 105 1.88 -17.63 32.78
C GLU A 105 3.20 -18.18 32.21
N ALA A 106 3.95 -18.96 33.00
CA ALA A 106 5.27 -19.46 32.61
C ALA A 106 5.20 -20.31 31.33
N LEU A 107 4.22 -21.22 31.26
CA LEU A 107 4.02 -22.08 30.09
C LEU A 107 3.62 -21.29 28.85
N VAL A 108 2.74 -20.29 28.99
CA VAL A 108 2.29 -19.46 27.87
C VAL A 108 3.46 -18.65 27.29
N ARG A 109 4.33 -18.09 28.14
CA ARG A 109 5.55 -17.39 27.70
C ARG A 109 6.51 -18.33 26.97
N GLN A 110 6.76 -19.52 27.54
CA GLN A 110 7.63 -20.52 26.92
C GLN A 110 7.12 -20.94 25.53
N VAL A 111 5.82 -21.25 25.42
CA VAL A 111 5.21 -21.68 24.15
C VAL A 111 5.19 -20.53 23.13
N TRP A 112 4.98 -19.29 23.58
CA TRP A 112 5.07 -18.10 22.73
C TRP A 112 6.45 -17.98 22.08
N ASP A 113 7.51 -18.04 22.90
CA ASP A 113 8.89 -17.88 22.45
C ASP A 113 9.32 -19.01 21.52
N GLN A 114 9.02 -20.26 21.91
CA GLN A 114 9.30 -21.42 21.07
C GLN A 114 8.59 -21.32 19.72
N SER A 115 7.34 -20.86 19.69
CA SER A 115 6.59 -20.72 18.44
C SER A 115 7.17 -19.63 17.53
N ILE A 116 7.72 -18.55 18.11
CA ILE A 116 8.41 -17.50 17.35
C ILE A 116 9.71 -18.00 16.76
N LEU A 117 10.56 -18.62 17.59
CA LEU A 117 11.85 -19.16 17.17
C LEU A 117 11.69 -20.24 16.10
N ALA A 118 10.71 -21.12 16.26
CA ALA A 118 10.39 -22.18 15.29
C ALA A 118 9.61 -21.67 14.06
N LYS A 119 9.18 -20.39 14.05
CA LYS A 119 8.31 -19.82 13.02
C LYS A 119 7.04 -20.66 12.79
N SER A 120 6.54 -21.36 13.82
CA SER A 120 5.41 -22.30 13.70
C SER A 120 4.07 -21.62 13.46
N TYR A 121 4.00 -20.30 13.64
CA TYR A 121 2.84 -19.49 13.30
C TYR A 121 2.66 -19.28 11.78
N PHE A 122 3.65 -19.65 10.95
CA PHE A 122 3.56 -19.56 9.48
C PHE A 122 3.01 -20.84 8.82
N LYS A 123 2.45 -20.67 7.62
CA LYS A 123 2.19 -21.72 6.61
C LYS A 123 1.48 -22.98 7.13
N GLY A 124 0.36 -22.83 7.83
CA GLY A 124 -0.51 -23.95 8.20
C GLY A 124 0.05 -24.85 9.31
N LYS A 125 1.18 -24.49 9.93
CA LYS A 125 1.75 -25.19 11.07
C LYS A 125 1.20 -24.71 12.42
N SER A 126 0.36 -23.67 12.41
CA SER A 126 -0.25 -23.10 13.62
C SER A 126 -1.15 -24.13 14.31
N ARG A 127 -0.70 -24.63 15.47
CA ARG A 127 -1.47 -25.51 16.36
C ARG A 127 -1.72 -24.83 17.70
N GLY A 128 -2.97 -24.81 18.14
CA GLY A 128 -3.38 -24.26 19.44
C GLY A 128 -3.57 -22.74 19.48
N CYS A 129 -4.07 -22.25 20.61
CA CYS A 129 -4.52 -20.86 20.77
C CYS A 129 -3.41 -19.82 20.55
N ILE A 130 -2.20 -20.09 21.07
CA ILE A 130 -1.07 -19.15 21.00
C ILE A 130 -0.61 -18.95 19.56
N SER A 131 -0.33 -20.03 18.84
CA SER A 131 0.13 -19.94 17.45
C SER A 131 -0.94 -19.42 16.47
N LEU A 132 -2.22 -19.70 16.73
CA LEU A 132 -3.34 -19.12 15.97
C LEU A 132 -3.46 -17.62 16.22
N PHE A 133 -3.20 -17.16 17.45
CA PHE A 133 -3.16 -15.74 17.75
C PHE A 133 -1.94 -15.06 17.12
N GLN A 134 -0.75 -15.65 17.19
CA GLN A 134 0.45 -15.16 16.49
C GLN A 134 0.23 -15.09 14.96
N SER A 135 -0.40 -16.11 14.37
CA SER A 135 -0.78 -16.06 12.95
C SER A 135 -1.72 -14.89 12.65
N GLN A 136 -2.62 -14.53 13.57
CA GLN A 136 -3.51 -13.38 13.40
C GLN A 136 -2.75 -12.06 13.44
N LEU A 137 -1.78 -11.91 14.34
CA LEU A 137 -0.93 -10.71 14.43
C LEU A 137 -0.04 -10.57 13.19
N ASN A 138 0.52 -11.69 12.71
CA ASN A 138 1.27 -11.72 11.47
C ASN A 138 0.39 -11.33 10.26
N ASP A 139 -0.86 -11.78 10.22
CA ASP A 139 -1.81 -11.40 9.16
C ASP A 139 -2.17 -9.90 9.20
N LEU A 140 -2.01 -9.23 10.35
CA LEU A 140 -2.11 -7.77 10.52
C LEU A 140 -0.79 -7.04 10.18
N GLY A 141 0.25 -7.76 9.74
CA GLY A 141 1.55 -7.20 9.40
C GLY A 141 2.41 -6.84 10.61
N TRP A 142 2.16 -7.43 11.79
CA TRP A 142 2.93 -7.11 12.99
C TRP A 142 4.17 -8.01 13.10
N ALA A 143 5.29 -7.41 13.50
CA ALA A 143 6.48 -8.14 13.89
C ALA A 143 6.34 -8.60 15.34
N MET A 144 6.72 -9.84 15.61
CA MET A 144 6.65 -10.45 16.94
C MET A 144 8.03 -10.95 17.33
N TYR A 145 8.39 -10.78 18.60
CA TYR A 145 9.68 -11.18 19.16
C TYR A 145 9.49 -12.04 20.40
N PRO A 146 10.53 -12.81 20.80
CA PRO A 146 10.55 -13.47 22.10
C PRO A 146 10.28 -12.49 23.26
N GLY A 147 9.77 -12.98 24.37
CA GLY A 147 9.34 -12.18 25.51
C GLY A 147 7.99 -11.49 25.33
N GLY A 148 7.26 -11.75 24.23
CA GLY A 148 5.94 -11.16 23.96
C GLY A 148 5.96 -9.73 23.43
N ARG A 149 7.12 -9.25 22.98
CA ARG A 149 7.26 -7.93 22.36
C ARG A 149 6.71 -7.95 20.94
N CYS A 150 5.87 -6.98 20.62
CA CYS A 150 5.21 -6.83 19.31
C CYS A 150 5.48 -5.43 18.77
N ILE A 151 5.70 -5.31 17.46
CA ILE A 151 5.84 -4.04 16.75
C ILE A 151 4.81 -4.01 15.62
N THR A 152 3.96 -2.98 15.60
CA THR A 152 2.96 -2.81 14.54
C THR A 152 3.61 -2.28 13.26
N HIS A 153 2.88 -2.29 12.14
CA HIS A 153 3.32 -1.67 10.88
C HIS A 153 3.57 -0.15 10.99
N GLN A 154 3.02 0.52 12.02
CA GLN A 154 3.28 1.94 12.32
C GLN A 154 4.50 2.14 13.25
N GLY A 155 5.20 1.07 13.62
CA GLY A 155 6.33 1.13 14.54
C GLY A 155 5.94 1.22 16.02
N TRP A 156 4.66 1.10 16.37
CA TRP A 156 4.25 1.08 17.78
C TRP A 156 4.70 -0.23 18.44
N GLU A 157 5.50 -0.10 19.49
CA GLU A 157 6.06 -1.21 20.24
C GLU A 157 5.33 -1.41 21.56
N PHE A 158 4.96 -2.66 21.88
CA PHE A 158 4.30 -3.00 23.14
C PHE A 158 4.56 -4.45 23.54
N SER A 159 4.37 -4.74 24.83
CA SER A 159 4.35 -6.12 25.34
C SER A 159 2.93 -6.66 25.37
N ILE A 160 2.71 -7.83 24.74
CA ILE A 160 1.40 -8.49 24.72
C ILE A 160 0.90 -8.90 26.12
N TRP A 161 1.81 -9.00 27.09
CA TRP A 161 1.50 -9.35 28.48
C TRP A 161 1.06 -8.14 29.32
N GLN A 162 1.39 -6.93 28.88
CA GLN A 162 1.13 -5.68 29.62
C GLN A 162 0.00 -4.85 29.00
N VAL A 163 -0.38 -5.13 27.76
CA VAL A 163 -1.42 -4.39 27.05
C VAL A 163 -2.81 -4.77 27.57
N SER A 164 -3.63 -3.76 27.87
CA SER A 164 -5.03 -3.97 28.23
C SER A 164 -5.85 -4.45 27.03
N THR A 165 -7.03 -5.04 27.27
CA THR A 165 -7.95 -5.42 26.19
C THR A 165 -8.40 -4.21 25.38
N ALA A 166 -8.65 -3.05 26.01
CA ALA A 166 -9.04 -1.84 25.30
C ALA A 166 -7.92 -1.35 24.36
N GLN A 167 -6.70 -1.21 24.88
CA GLN A 167 -5.53 -0.80 24.08
C GLN A 167 -5.27 -1.78 22.92
N PHE A 168 -5.31 -3.09 23.18
CA PHE A 168 -5.13 -4.09 22.13
C PHE A 168 -6.17 -3.94 21.01
N LEU A 169 -7.45 -3.77 21.37
CA LEU A 169 -8.51 -3.62 20.37
C LEU A 169 -8.38 -2.34 19.56
N GLN A 170 -7.98 -1.23 20.19
CA GLN A 170 -7.70 0.03 19.50
C GLN A 170 -6.59 -0.15 18.45
N VAL A 171 -5.52 -0.87 18.80
CA VAL A 171 -4.38 -1.06 17.90
C VAL A 171 -4.71 -2.03 16.77
N VAL A 172 -5.47 -3.10 17.07
CA VAL A 172 -5.99 -4.00 16.04
C VAL A 172 -6.93 -3.27 15.08
N GLN A 173 -7.76 -2.36 15.60
CA GLN A 173 -8.61 -1.50 14.77
C GLN A 173 -7.76 -0.66 13.82
N GLN A 174 -6.76 0.08 14.33
CA GLN A 174 -5.87 0.91 13.51
C GLN A 174 -5.12 0.09 12.45
N ALA A 175 -4.69 -1.12 12.78
CA ALA A 175 -4.05 -2.01 11.81
C ALA A 175 -4.98 -2.53 10.73
N TRP A 176 -6.23 -2.84 11.09
CA TRP A 176 -7.24 -3.15 10.10
C TRP A 176 -7.56 -1.93 9.22
N GLU A 177 -7.62 -0.73 9.81
CA GLU A 177 -7.83 0.50 9.06
C GLU A 177 -6.70 0.75 8.05
N HIS A 178 -5.44 0.66 8.47
CA HIS A 178 -4.33 0.77 7.55
C HIS A 178 -4.36 -0.29 6.43
N SER A 179 -4.69 -1.54 6.75
CA SER A 179 -4.85 -2.57 5.73
C SER A 179 -5.95 -2.23 4.74
N LEU A 180 -7.08 -1.70 5.22
CA LEU A 180 -8.16 -1.26 4.34
C LEU A 180 -7.73 -0.07 3.48
N LEU A 181 -6.97 0.88 4.02
CA LEU A 181 -6.48 2.04 3.28
C LEU A 181 -5.72 1.59 2.04
N GLN A 182 -4.81 0.63 2.19
CA GLN A 182 -4.07 0.05 1.06
C GLN A 182 -5.00 -0.57 0.01
N HIS A 183 -6.08 -1.25 0.42
CA HIS A 183 -7.06 -1.80 -0.52
C HIS A 183 -7.90 -0.72 -1.21
N LEU A 184 -8.15 0.41 -0.56
CA LEU A 184 -8.89 1.53 -1.13
C LEU A 184 -8.03 2.31 -2.11
N GLN A 185 -6.74 2.52 -1.80
CA GLN A 185 -5.79 3.22 -2.66
C GLN A 185 -5.60 2.53 -4.01
N LEU A 186 -5.81 1.21 -4.10
CA LEU A 186 -5.80 0.48 -5.37
C LEU A 186 -7.02 0.74 -6.26
N LYS A 187 -8.05 1.42 -5.76
CA LYS A 187 -9.24 1.78 -6.55
C LYS A 187 -9.04 3.14 -7.19
N HIS A 188 -9.51 3.27 -8.43
CA HIS A 188 -9.46 4.50 -9.21
C HIS A 188 -10.01 5.69 -8.40
N ASN A 189 -9.26 6.80 -8.37
CA ASN A 189 -9.57 8.04 -7.64
C ASN A 189 -9.46 7.99 -6.10
N LEU A 190 -8.81 6.98 -5.51
CA LEU A 190 -8.56 6.92 -4.06
C LEU A 190 -7.07 6.72 -3.71
N GLU A 191 -6.18 6.83 -4.70
CA GLU A 191 -4.73 6.59 -4.58
C GLU A 191 -4.06 7.54 -3.56
N ASP A 192 -4.65 8.72 -3.35
CA ASP A 192 -4.19 9.79 -2.47
C ASP A 192 -4.80 9.75 -1.07
N LEU A 193 -5.64 8.76 -0.75
CA LEU A 193 -6.19 8.59 0.58
C LEU A 193 -5.04 8.24 1.54
N CYS A 194 -4.62 9.18 2.40
CA CYS A 194 -3.47 8.99 3.30
C CYS A 194 -3.85 8.34 4.65
N SER A 195 -5.11 8.47 5.06
CA SER A 195 -5.64 7.85 6.27
C SER A 195 -7.17 7.76 6.18
N PHE A 196 -7.75 6.87 6.98
CA PHE A 196 -9.16 6.93 7.33
C PHE A 196 -9.31 6.41 8.75
N SER A 197 -10.26 6.94 9.52
CA SER A 197 -10.62 6.33 10.80
C SER A 197 -12.13 6.31 10.98
N ALA A 198 -12.64 5.13 11.33
CA ALA A 198 -14.06 4.90 11.56
C ALA A 198 -14.55 5.68 12.79
N ALA A 199 -13.67 5.86 13.78
CA ALA A 199 -13.97 6.53 15.03
C ALA A 199 -14.38 8.00 14.81
N PHE A 200 -13.87 8.64 13.76
CA PHE A 200 -14.23 10.00 13.37
C PHE A 200 -15.59 10.11 12.67
N SER A 201 -16.12 8.99 12.14
CA SER A 201 -17.39 8.97 11.39
C SER A 201 -18.63 8.60 12.22
N GLN A 202 -18.46 8.26 13.50
CA GLN A 202 -19.60 7.95 14.36
C GLN A 202 -20.35 9.26 14.65
N SER A 203 -21.52 9.41 14.02
CA SER A 203 -22.51 10.42 14.42
C SER A 203 -22.72 10.29 15.94
N PRO A 204 -22.67 11.38 16.72
CA PRO A 204 -22.81 11.29 18.15
C PRO A 204 -24.11 10.60 18.56
N ALA A 205 -24.03 9.81 19.64
CA ALA A 205 -25.15 9.07 20.22
C ALA A 205 -26.24 9.99 20.80
N HIS A 206 -25.99 11.29 20.90
CA HIS A 206 -26.93 12.30 21.35
C HIS A 206 -27.28 13.27 20.20
N PRO A 207 -28.57 13.59 19.98
CA PRO A 207 -28.97 14.57 18.98
C PRO A 207 -28.56 16.00 19.35
N ALA A 208 -28.14 16.24 20.59
CA ALA A 208 -27.81 17.56 21.12
C ALA A 208 -26.36 17.62 21.64
N CYS A 209 -25.67 18.71 21.30
CA CYS A 209 -24.28 18.99 21.64
C CYS A 209 -24.13 19.20 23.15
N LYS A 210 -23.16 18.53 23.78
CA LYS A 210 -22.98 18.58 25.25
C LYS A 210 -22.64 19.97 25.81
N PHE A 211 -22.15 20.88 24.97
CA PHE A 211 -21.74 22.23 25.41
C PHE A 211 -22.83 23.29 25.28
N CYS A 212 -23.64 23.23 24.21
CA CYS A 212 -24.61 24.29 23.92
C CYS A 212 -26.04 23.78 23.66
N GLY A 213 -26.26 22.46 23.62
CA GLY A 213 -27.58 21.86 23.42
C GLY A 213 -28.12 21.90 21.98
N GLN A 214 -27.41 22.48 21.01
CA GLN A 214 -27.79 22.51 19.59
C GLN A 214 -27.59 21.15 18.90
N GLU A 215 -28.05 20.99 17.66
CA GLU A 215 -27.88 19.74 16.90
C GLU A 215 -26.41 19.30 16.83
N ASP A 216 -26.12 18.09 17.31
CA ASP A 216 -24.74 17.62 17.46
C ASP A 216 -24.18 17.06 16.14
N THR A 217 -23.61 17.94 15.33
CA THR A 217 -22.91 17.56 14.09
C THR A 217 -21.43 17.94 14.16
N LEU A 218 -20.57 17.22 13.43
CA LEU A 218 -19.16 17.60 13.30
C LEU A 218 -18.99 19.05 12.81
N LYS A 219 -19.84 19.48 11.87
CA LYS A 219 -19.90 20.87 11.41
C LYS A 219 -20.18 21.81 12.58
N HIS A 220 -21.24 21.55 13.34
CA HIS A 220 -21.60 22.36 14.50
C HIS A 220 -20.43 22.45 15.50
N ARG A 221 -19.85 21.31 15.87
CA ARG A 221 -18.72 21.24 16.81
C ARG A 221 -17.51 22.06 16.39
N VAL A 222 -17.19 22.06 15.11
CA VAL A 222 -16.01 22.75 14.57
C VAL A 222 -16.30 24.24 14.37
N TYR A 223 -17.42 24.58 13.74
CA TYR A 223 -17.67 25.94 13.24
C TYR A 223 -18.60 26.80 14.09
N GLU A 224 -19.49 26.20 14.88
CA GLU A 224 -20.64 26.93 15.45
C GLU A 224 -20.75 26.81 16.98
N CYS A 225 -20.18 25.75 17.57
CA CYS A 225 -20.35 25.46 18.98
C CYS A 225 -19.60 26.47 19.85
N VAL A 226 -20.30 27.14 20.77
CA VAL A 226 -19.70 28.10 21.73
C VAL A 226 -18.63 27.44 22.60
N GLY A 227 -18.79 26.14 22.92
CA GLY A 227 -17.78 25.39 23.68
C GLY A 227 -16.41 25.33 23.01
N THR A 228 -16.37 25.36 21.68
CA THR A 228 -15.12 25.31 20.90
C THR A 228 -14.73 26.66 20.30
N GLU A 229 -15.30 27.76 20.80
CA GLU A 229 -15.02 29.10 20.27
C GLU A 229 -13.54 29.47 20.37
N HIS A 230 -12.89 29.09 21.46
CA HIS A 230 -11.47 29.38 21.67
C HIS A 230 -10.56 28.69 20.63
N ILE A 231 -10.98 27.55 20.05
CA ILE A 231 -10.25 26.87 18.96
C ILE A 231 -10.29 27.72 17.69
N ARG A 232 -11.40 28.44 17.47
CA ARG A 232 -11.56 29.37 16.35
C ARG A 232 -10.79 30.68 16.53
N GLN A 233 -10.26 30.92 17.72
CA GLN A 233 -9.37 32.04 18.01
C GLN A 233 -7.89 31.70 17.81
N LEU A 234 -7.57 30.44 17.45
CA LEU A 234 -6.19 30.05 17.16
C LEU A 234 -5.70 30.68 15.85
N PRO A 235 -4.41 31.06 15.74
CA PRO A 235 -3.88 31.78 14.57
C PRO A 235 -4.12 31.07 13.24
N GLN A 236 -4.12 29.74 13.22
CA GLN A 236 -4.33 28.92 12.03
C GLN A 236 -5.81 28.71 11.65
N TRP A 237 -6.77 29.26 12.42
CA TRP A 237 -8.19 29.01 12.18
C TRP A 237 -8.66 29.54 10.83
N ASP A 238 -8.24 30.75 10.44
CA ASP A 238 -8.68 31.36 9.19
C ASP A 238 -8.32 30.49 7.96
N GLU A 239 -7.13 29.88 7.98
CA GLU A 239 -6.69 28.94 6.94
C GLU A 239 -7.56 27.68 6.89
N VAL A 240 -7.91 27.12 8.06
CA VAL A 240 -8.73 25.91 8.17
C VAL A 240 -10.19 26.19 7.86
N ALA A 241 -10.72 27.35 8.24
CA ALA A 241 -12.08 27.75 7.96
C ALA A 241 -12.32 27.99 6.45
N ALA A 242 -11.29 28.38 5.71
CA ALA A 242 -11.34 28.55 4.27
C ALA A 242 -11.35 27.20 3.49
N LEU A 243 -11.03 26.08 4.15
CA LEU A 243 -11.02 24.78 3.50
C LEU A 243 -12.45 24.26 3.25
N PRO A 244 -12.67 23.51 2.14
CA PRO A 244 -13.92 22.80 1.94
C PRO A 244 -14.24 21.85 3.11
N TYR A 245 -15.52 21.72 3.46
CA TYR A 245 -15.98 20.82 4.54
C TYR A 245 -15.47 19.38 4.38
N SER A 246 -15.32 18.89 3.15
CA SER A 246 -14.78 17.55 2.90
C SER A 246 -13.34 17.39 3.38
N GLN A 247 -12.53 18.46 3.35
CA GLN A 247 -11.15 18.43 3.82
C GLN A 247 -11.09 18.52 5.34
N VAL A 248 -11.87 19.43 5.92
CA VAL A 248 -11.90 19.65 7.37
C VAL A 248 -12.57 18.49 8.09
N LEU A 249 -13.77 18.09 7.68
CA LEU A 249 -14.53 17.07 8.42
C LEU A 249 -14.25 15.65 7.91
N GLY A 250 -13.86 15.51 6.64
CA GLY A 250 -13.62 14.21 6.01
C GLY A 250 -12.15 13.84 5.81
N GLY A 251 -11.21 14.77 6.01
CA GLY A 251 -9.80 14.56 5.67
C GLY A 251 -9.56 14.33 4.16
N LEU A 252 -10.56 14.63 3.32
CA LEU A 252 -10.50 14.42 1.87
C LEU A 252 -10.04 15.71 1.20
N SER A 253 -8.78 15.79 0.83
CA SER A 253 -8.28 16.90 0.02
C SER A 253 -8.31 16.56 -1.46
N GLY A 254 -8.67 17.52 -2.29
CA GLY A 254 -8.54 17.39 -3.74
C GLY A 254 -7.08 17.34 -4.18
N LEU A 255 -6.86 16.96 -5.45
CA LEU A 255 -5.57 17.06 -6.10
C LEU A 255 -5.26 18.53 -6.45
N PRO A 256 -4.00 18.98 -6.34
CA PRO A 256 -3.62 20.32 -6.79
C PRO A 256 -3.75 20.46 -8.30
N GLU A 257 -4.17 21.61 -8.79
CA GLU A 257 -4.29 21.90 -10.24
C GLU A 257 -2.91 21.82 -10.95
N GLU A 258 -1.85 22.09 -10.19
CA GLU A 258 -0.45 21.97 -10.60
C GLU A 258 -0.10 20.54 -11.02
N LEU A 259 -0.81 19.52 -10.50
CA LEU A 259 -0.60 18.13 -10.88
C LEU A 259 -0.93 17.90 -12.35
N GLU A 260 -2.03 18.47 -12.85
CA GLU A 260 -2.40 18.33 -14.26
C GLU A 260 -1.42 19.10 -15.17
N SER A 261 -0.89 20.23 -14.70
CA SER A 261 0.15 20.97 -15.42
C SER A 261 1.45 20.17 -15.52
N PHE A 262 1.85 19.51 -14.44
CA PHE A 262 2.99 18.59 -14.43
C PHE A 262 2.75 17.38 -15.34
N HIS A 263 1.58 16.75 -15.27
CA HIS A 263 1.22 15.64 -16.16
C HIS A 263 1.24 16.04 -17.64
N LYS A 264 0.71 17.21 -18.00
CA LYS A 264 0.80 17.73 -19.38
C LYS A 264 2.25 17.93 -19.82
N ALA A 265 3.11 18.42 -18.93
CA ALA A 265 4.53 18.55 -19.23
C ALA A 265 5.19 17.19 -19.46
N LEU A 266 4.82 16.16 -18.70
CA LEU A 266 5.29 14.78 -18.90
C LEU A 266 4.74 14.13 -20.18
N ASP A 267 3.49 14.38 -20.53
CA ASP A 267 2.85 13.86 -21.74
C ASP A 267 3.49 14.45 -23.02
N ASN A 268 4.06 15.66 -22.93
CA ASN A 268 4.79 16.29 -24.03
C ASN A 268 6.23 15.79 -24.20
N ILE A 269 6.73 14.94 -23.30
CA ILE A 269 8.05 14.32 -23.45
C ILE A 269 7.96 13.31 -24.60
N GLN A 270 8.71 13.58 -25.67
CA GLN A 270 8.77 12.66 -26.80
C GLN A 270 9.59 11.42 -26.44
N HIS A 271 9.14 10.27 -26.92
CA HIS A 271 9.98 9.07 -26.97
C HIS A 271 11.17 9.36 -27.88
N PRO A 272 12.42 9.04 -27.49
CA PRO A 272 13.53 9.23 -28.40
C PRO A 272 13.42 8.28 -29.58
N ASP A 273 13.81 8.77 -30.76
CA ASP A 273 13.99 7.93 -31.93
C ASP A 273 15.14 6.96 -31.69
N VAL A 274 14.79 5.71 -31.39
CA VAL A 274 15.77 4.65 -31.15
C VAL A 274 16.34 4.19 -32.49
N GLN A 275 17.54 4.67 -32.80
CA GLN A 275 18.27 4.24 -34.00
C GLN A 275 18.83 2.82 -33.81
N PRO A 276 18.46 1.85 -34.66
CA PRO A 276 19.07 0.52 -34.62
C PRO A 276 20.57 0.63 -34.89
N LEU A 277 21.37 -0.08 -34.10
CA LEU A 277 22.80 -0.21 -34.31
C LEU A 277 23.07 -1.24 -35.41
N PRO A 278 24.19 -1.10 -36.16
CA PRO A 278 24.59 -2.11 -37.13
C PRO A 278 24.68 -3.50 -36.49
N ASP A 279 24.16 -4.51 -37.20
CA ASP A 279 24.24 -5.89 -36.78
C ASP A 279 25.72 -6.33 -36.69
N LEU A 280 26.05 -7.04 -35.61
CA LEU A 280 27.35 -7.68 -35.40
C LEU A 280 27.14 -9.19 -35.33
N GLU A 281 28.20 -9.97 -35.60
CA GLU A 281 28.11 -11.44 -35.50
C GLU A 281 27.79 -11.90 -34.05
N GLY A 282 28.31 -11.17 -33.06
CA GLY A 282 28.13 -11.43 -31.62
C GLY A 282 27.08 -10.54 -30.93
N HIS A 283 26.96 -10.73 -29.62
CA HIS A 283 26.08 -9.90 -28.78
C HIS A 283 26.73 -8.56 -28.44
N ARG A 284 25.92 -7.51 -28.39
CA ARG A 284 26.28 -6.23 -27.77
C ARG A 284 25.93 -6.25 -26.28
N PHE A 285 26.79 -5.67 -25.45
CA PHE A 285 26.59 -5.63 -24.01
C PHE A 285 26.06 -4.27 -23.59
N PHE A 286 24.82 -4.22 -23.13
CA PHE A 286 24.17 -3.01 -22.66
C PHE A 286 24.08 -2.98 -21.14
N PHE A 287 24.28 -1.81 -20.56
CA PHE A 287 23.92 -1.50 -19.19
C PHE A 287 22.84 -0.44 -19.20
N THR A 288 21.77 -0.70 -18.46
CA THR A 288 20.61 0.19 -18.40
C THR A 288 20.30 0.53 -16.95
N ASP A 289 19.80 1.74 -16.75
CA ASP A 289 19.43 2.24 -15.43
C ASP A 289 18.26 3.22 -15.52
N GLY A 290 17.46 3.28 -14.47
CA GLY A 290 16.38 4.22 -14.25
C GLY A 290 16.56 4.98 -12.93
N SER A 291 16.62 6.30 -13.00
CA SER A 291 16.75 7.16 -11.82
C SER A 291 15.45 7.90 -11.53
N ALA A 292 15.20 8.17 -10.26
CA ALA A 292 14.07 8.99 -9.81
C ALA A 292 14.54 10.24 -9.05
N PHE A 293 13.82 11.34 -9.24
CA PHE A 293 13.99 12.62 -8.58
C PHE A 293 12.79 12.86 -7.68
N ASP A 294 13.07 13.28 -6.44
CA ASP A 294 12.07 13.44 -5.37
C ASP A 294 11.28 12.17 -5.03
N PRO A 295 11.96 11.03 -4.72
CA PRO A 295 11.28 9.76 -4.42
C PRO A 295 10.33 9.82 -3.20
N GLY A 296 10.47 10.84 -2.35
CA GLY A 296 9.57 11.07 -1.21
C GLY A 296 8.19 11.61 -1.59
N ASN A 297 7.98 12.08 -2.84
CA ASN A 297 6.73 12.67 -3.31
C ASN A 297 6.24 11.96 -4.57
N PRO A 298 5.50 10.83 -4.47
CA PRO A 298 5.07 10.04 -5.62
C PRO A 298 4.30 10.82 -6.68
N GLN A 299 3.55 11.86 -6.29
CA GLN A 299 2.76 12.70 -7.20
C GLN A 299 3.62 13.65 -8.05
N ALA A 300 4.80 14.02 -7.56
CA ALA A 300 5.75 14.90 -8.25
C ALA A 300 7.01 14.14 -8.69
N LEU A 301 6.94 12.81 -8.73
CA LEU A 301 8.06 11.95 -9.08
C LEU A 301 8.43 12.19 -10.54
N LEU A 302 9.68 12.55 -10.79
CA LEU A 302 10.24 12.63 -12.15
C LEU A 302 11.25 11.52 -12.32
N CYS A 303 11.08 10.68 -13.34
CA CYS A 303 12.01 9.60 -13.64
C CYS A 303 12.77 9.87 -14.95
N SER A 304 13.99 9.37 -15.00
CA SER A 304 14.87 9.40 -16.16
C SER A 304 15.51 8.04 -16.35
N TRP A 305 16.11 7.82 -17.51
CA TRP A 305 16.71 6.54 -17.85
C TRP A 305 17.92 6.72 -18.76
N ALA A 306 18.76 5.70 -18.81
CA ALA A 306 19.89 5.65 -19.73
C ALA A 306 20.19 4.22 -20.20
N VAL A 307 20.77 4.14 -21.40
CA VAL A 307 21.33 2.93 -22.00
C VAL A 307 22.75 3.24 -22.43
N THR A 308 23.71 2.49 -21.89
CA THR A 308 25.10 2.53 -22.31
C THR A 308 25.50 1.20 -22.93
N GLU A 309 26.39 1.22 -23.91
CA GLU A 309 27.02 0.03 -24.46
C GLU A 309 28.44 -0.10 -23.89
N ALA A 310 28.76 -1.28 -23.37
CA ALA A 310 30.07 -1.63 -22.88
C ALA A 310 30.77 -2.56 -23.88
N GLU A 311 32.07 -2.34 -24.06
CA GLU A 311 32.91 -3.31 -24.75
C GLU A 311 33.30 -4.44 -23.78
N GLU A 312 33.25 -5.68 -24.24
CA GLU A 312 33.54 -6.83 -23.39
C GLU A 312 34.98 -6.80 -22.88
N SER A 313 35.15 -7.00 -21.57
CA SER A 313 36.46 -7.02 -20.90
C SER A 313 37.29 -5.73 -21.02
N SER A 314 36.67 -4.64 -21.45
CA SER A 314 37.26 -3.31 -21.61
C SER A 314 36.61 -2.31 -20.64
N LYS A 315 37.23 -1.13 -20.47
CA LYS A 315 36.62 0.00 -19.73
C LYS A 315 35.84 0.93 -20.66
N ASN A 316 35.83 0.66 -21.96
CA ASN A 316 35.12 1.47 -22.94
C ASN A 316 33.61 1.34 -22.72
N ASN A 317 32.97 2.48 -22.52
CA ASN A 317 31.54 2.61 -22.32
C ASN A 317 31.04 3.81 -23.13
N THR A 318 30.05 3.59 -23.97
CA THR A 318 29.48 4.63 -24.83
C THR A 318 28.01 4.82 -24.47
N LEU A 319 27.62 6.06 -24.14
CA LEU A 319 26.22 6.40 -24.01
C LEU A 319 25.52 6.23 -25.36
N ARG A 320 24.48 5.38 -25.41
CA ARG A 320 23.70 5.13 -26.63
C ARG A 320 22.42 5.94 -26.67
N SER A 321 21.71 6.02 -25.55
CA SER A 321 20.55 6.89 -25.41
C SER A 321 20.27 7.17 -23.94
N SER A 322 19.63 8.28 -23.67
CA SER A 322 19.14 8.66 -22.34
C SER A 322 18.06 9.71 -22.49
N GLY A 323 17.17 9.80 -21.50
CA GLY A 323 16.14 10.81 -21.49
C GLY A 323 15.29 10.77 -20.23
N LEU A 324 14.23 11.56 -20.25
CA LEU A 324 13.15 11.45 -19.26
C LEU A 324 12.23 10.28 -19.62
N LEU A 325 11.58 9.72 -18.60
CA LEU A 325 10.52 8.74 -18.80
C LEU A 325 9.26 9.48 -19.28
N PRO A 326 8.72 9.19 -20.48
CA PRO A 326 7.51 9.83 -20.96
C PRO A 326 6.24 9.33 -20.27
N GLY A 327 5.22 10.20 -20.24
CA GLY A 327 3.87 9.91 -19.76
C GLY A 327 3.65 10.15 -18.27
N ARG A 328 2.38 10.28 -17.87
CA ARG A 328 1.97 10.63 -16.49
C ARG A 328 2.48 9.69 -15.40
N LYS A 329 2.52 8.39 -15.70
CA LYS A 329 2.87 7.37 -14.71
C LYS A 329 4.40 7.27 -14.58
N GLN A 330 4.91 7.81 -13.49
CA GLN A 330 6.34 7.83 -13.17
C GLN A 330 6.66 6.78 -12.11
N SER A 331 7.69 5.96 -12.34
CA SER A 331 8.28 5.09 -11.33
C SER A 331 9.65 4.61 -11.79
N VAL A 332 10.54 4.30 -10.84
CA VAL A 332 11.85 3.72 -11.12
C VAL A 332 11.73 2.45 -11.96
N PHE A 333 10.82 1.54 -11.59
CA PHE A 333 10.59 0.30 -12.35
C PHE A 333 10.19 0.57 -13.82
N ARG A 334 9.34 1.57 -14.09
CA ARG A 334 9.00 1.97 -15.47
C ARG A 334 10.21 2.51 -16.22
N ALA A 335 11.02 3.34 -15.59
CA ALA A 335 12.23 3.89 -16.20
C ALA A 335 13.24 2.79 -16.57
N GLU A 336 13.46 1.86 -15.65
CA GLU A 336 14.28 0.66 -15.86
C GLU A 336 13.78 -0.21 -17.01
N LEU A 337 12.48 -0.54 -17.00
CA LEU A 337 11.86 -1.35 -18.06
C LEU A 337 11.87 -0.62 -19.41
N HIS A 338 11.70 0.70 -19.40
CA HIS A 338 11.80 1.53 -20.60
C HIS A 338 13.22 1.51 -21.17
N ALA A 339 14.25 1.67 -20.32
CA ALA A 339 15.65 1.57 -20.72
C ALA A 339 15.98 0.19 -21.32
N ALA A 340 15.49 -0.89 -20.70
CA ALA A 340 15.65 -2.24 -21.22
C ALA A 340 14.98 -2.40 -22.61
N ASN A 341 13.76 -1.87 -22.80
CA ASN A 341 13.09 -1.89 -24.11
C ASN A 341 13.89 -1.14 -25.17
N VAL A 342 14.49 0.00 -24.83
CA VAL A 342 15.36 0.75 -25.74
C VAL A 342 16.59 -0.07 -26.13
N ALA A 343 17.24 -0.75 -25.18
CA ALA A 343 18.37 -1.64 -25.48
C ALA A 343 17.97 -2.83 -26.40
N ILE A 344 16.80 -3.44 -26.18
CA ILE A 344 16.27 -4.52 -27.05
C ILE A 344 15.95 -4.01 -28.47
N ALA A 345 15.46 -2.77 -28.58
CA ALA A 345 15.16 -2.16 -29.87
C ALA A 345 16.45 -1.79 -30.65
N MET A 346 17.50 -1.36 -29.95
CA MET A 346 18.77 -0.94 -30.56
C MET A 346 19.56 -2.07 -31.23
N SER A 347 19.44 -3.32 -30.78
CA SER A 347 20.24 -4.42 -31.32
C SER A 347 19.47 -5.71 -31.44
N ARG A 348 19.75 -6.46 -32.51
CA ARG A 348 19.22 -7.81 -32.69
C ARG A 348 19.73 -8.78 -31.62
N LYS A 349 21.04 -8.75 -31.33
CA LYS A 349 21.68 -9.61 -30.34
C LYS A 349 22.18 -8.79 -29.16
N ALA A 350 21.52 -8.92 -28.01
CA ALA A 350 21.77 -8.06 -26.85
C ALA A 350 21.97 -8.87 -25.57
N VAL A 351 22.97 -8.48 -24.78
CA VAL A 351 23.15 -8.90 -23.39
C VAL A 351 22.95 -7.67 -22.52
N ILE A 352 21.87 -7.65 -21.74
CA ILE A 352 21.43 -6.49 -20.98
C ILE A 352 21.70 -6.72 -19.48
N TYR A 353 22.39 -5.78 -18.86
CA TYR A 353 22.57 -5.70 -17.41
C TYR A 353 21.66 -4.61 -16.85
N VAL A 354 20.77 -4.99 -15.93
CA VAL A 354 19.87 -4.09 -15.19
C VAL A 354 20.14 -4.27 -13.70
N ASP A 355 20.03 -3.20 -12.92
CA ASP A 355 20.18 -3.31 -11.47
C ASP A 355 18.85 -3.47 -10.71
N ASN A 356 17.74 -3.28 -11.42
CA ASN A 356 16.40 -3.58 -10.94
C ASN A 356 16.02 -5.05 -11.13
N GLU A 357 16.00 -5.80 -10.03
CA GLU A 357 15.68 -7.24 -10.03
C GLU A 357 14.25 -7.51 -10.56
N ALA A 358 13.30 -6.61 -10.31
CA ALA A 358 11.93 -6.79 -10.79
C ALA A 358 11.87 -6.68 -12.32
N THR A 359 12.57 -5.71 -12.92
CA THR A 359 12.69 -5.57 -14.38
C THR A 359 13.30 -6.82 -14.99
N MET A 360 14.43 -7.29 -14.45
CA MET A 360 15.06 -8.54 -14.90
C MET A 360 14.09 -9.73 -14.84
N ARG A 361 13.39 -9.91 -13.72
CA ARG A 361 12.43 -11.01 -13.54
C ARG A 361 11.30 -10.95 -14.56
N ARG A 362 10.73 -9.78 -14.81
CA ARG A 362 9.65 -9.59 -15.79
C ARG A 362 10.10 -9.90 -17.21
N VAL A 363 11.24 -9.36 -17.64
CA VAL A 363 11.78 -9.63 -18.98
C VAL A 363 12.12 -11.12 -19.15
N ARG A 364 12.70 -11.78 -18.13
CA ARG A 364 12.95 -13.23 -18.17
C ARG A 364 11.67 -14.06 -18.24
N GLN A 365 10.61 -13.69 -17.53
CA GLN A 365 9.31 -14.36 -17.65
C GLN A 365 8.74 -14.25 -19.07
N ILE A 366 8.93 -13.11 -19.73
CA ILE A 366 8.54 -12.93 -21.14
C ILE A 366 9.39 -13.82 -22.05
N LEU A 367 10.72 -13.78 -21.91
CA LEU A 367 11.65 -14.59 -22.71
C LEU A 367 11.40 -16.10 -22.57
N SER A 368 10.97 -16.55 -21.39
CA SER A 368 10.67 -17.96 -21.11
C SER A 368 9.20 -18.35 -21.36
N GLY A 369 8.33 -17.40 -21.72
CA GLY A 369 6.91 -17.65 -21.94
C GLY A 369 6.13 -17.99 -20.66
N THR A 370 6.64 -17.65 -19.47
CA THR A 370 5.99 -17.94 -18.18
C THR A 370 5.16 -16.78 -17.63
N LEU A 371 5.10 -15.64 -18.33
CA LEU A 371 4.24 -14.53 -17.94
C LEU A 371 2.79 -14.82 -18.40
N TYR A 372 1.88 -15.01 -17.46
CA TYR A 372 0.48 -15.31 -17.76
C TYR A 372 -0.30 -14.06 -18.20
N ASP A 373 -1.26 -14.23 -19.12
CA ASP A 373 -2.10 -13.13 -19.63
C ASP A 373 -2.84 -12.38 -18.52
N THR A 374 -3.36 -13.10 -17.51
CA THR A 374 -4.05 -12.47 -16.38
C THR A 374 -3.14 -11.56 -15.57
N GLU A 375 -1.88 -11.95 -15.41
CA GLU A 375 -0.88 -11.15 -14.71
C GLU A 375 -0.52 -9.91 -15.53
N LEU A 376 -0.35 -10.06 -16.85
CA LEU A 376 -0.09 -8.94 -17.77
C LEU A 376 -1.25 -7.94 -17.79
N ILE A 377 -2.50 -8.41 -17.86
CA ILE A 377 -3.70 -7.55 -17.92
C ILE A 377 -3.83 -6.69 -16.66
N GLN A 378 -3.48 -7.24 -15.50
CA GLN A 378 -3.57 -6.57 -14.20
C GLN A 378 -2.31 -5.76 -13.86
N HIS A 379 -1.22 -5.93 -14.61
CA HIS A 379 0.03 -5.25 -14.32
C HIS A 379 -0.13 -3.74 -14.52
N PRO A 380 0.31 -2.91 -13.57
CA PRO A 380 0.11 -1.47 -13.68
C PRO A 380 1.01 -0.83 -14.76
N ASP A 381 1.97 -1.59 -15.30
CA ASP A 381 2.90 -1.21 -16.38
C ASP A 381 2.75 -2.09 -17.63
N ARG A 382 1.51 -2.53 -17.88
CA ARG A 382 1.17 -3.40 -19.00
C ARG A 382 1.64 -2.85 -20.36
N ASP A 383 1.58 -1.54 -20.54
CA ASP A 383 1.99 -0.85 -21.77
C ASP A 383 3.46 -1.14 -22.11
N LEU A 384 4.37 -0.97 -21.15
CA LEU A 384 5.79 -1.22 -21.36
C LEU A 384 6.10 -2.72 -21.50
N LEU A 385 5.41 -3.59 -20.75
CA LEU A 385 5.56 -5.04 -20.89
C LEU A 385 5.06 -5.53 -22.26
N GLN A 386 3.97 -4.95 -22.77
CA GLN A 386 3.46 -5.26 -24.11
C GLN A 386 4.45 -4.83 -25.19
N THR A 387 5.13 -3.69 -25.01
CA THR A 387 6.24 -3.26 -25.86
C THR A 387 7.40 -4.26 -25.80
N THR A 388 7.79 -4.73 -24.61
CA THR A 388 8.81 -5.77 -24.47
C THR A 388 8.45 -7.04 -25.23
N ILE A 389 7.21 -7.52 -25.08
CA ILE A 389 6.70 -8.70 -25.81
C ILE A 389 6.79 -8.46 -27.33
N SER A 390 6.34 -7.31 -27.82
CA SER A 390 6.36 -6.98 -29.25
C SER A 390 7.78 -6.92 -29.81
N LEU A 391 8.72 -6.34 -29.07
CA LEU A 391 10.14 -6.28 -29.46
C LEU A 391 10.81 -7.66 -29.49
N LEU A 392 10.41 -8.56 -28.57
CA LEU A 392 10.99 -9.90 -28.47
C LEU A 392 10.36 -10.91 -29.44
N LYS A 393 9.14 -10.68 -29.93
CA LYS A 393 8.45 -11.58 -30.88
C LYS A 393 9.24 -11.83 -32.18
N SER A 394 10.06 -10.87 -32.62
CA SER A 394 10.87 -10.97 -33.84
C SER A 394 12.29 -11.50 -33.59
N ARG A 395 12.62 -11.91 -32.35
CA ARG A 395 13.96 -12.36 -31.95
C ARG A 395 14.03 -13.89 -31.88
N ALA A 396 15.15 -14.47 -32.27
CA ALA A 396 15.37 -15.90 -32.08
C ALA A 396 15.67 -16.21 -30.59
N PRO A 397 15.35 -17.41 -30.09
CA PRO A 397 15.78 -17.82 -28.76
C PRO A 397 17.29 -17.67 -28.58
N GLY A 398 17.72 -16.96 -27.54
CA GLY A 398 19.14 -16.67 -27.28
C GLY A 398 19.69 -15.40 -27.93
N ASP A 399 18.94 -14.71 -28.77
CA ASP A 399 19.37 -13.40 -29.30
C ASP A 399 19.41 -12.34 -28.18
N VAL A 400 18.51 -12.44 -27.19
CA VAL A 400 18.45 -11.49 -26.06
C VAL A 400 18.66 -12.22 -24.73
N HIS A 401 19.62 -11.74 -23.95
CA HIS A 401 19.88 -12.15 -22.58
C HIS A 401 19.73 -10.97 -21.64
N ILE A 402 19.22 -11.21 -20.44
CA ILE A 402 19.15 -10.19 -19.38
C ILE A 402 19.67 -10.74 -18.07
N TYR A 403 20.51 -9.95 -17.41
CA TYR A 403 21.17 -10.27 -16.14
C TYR A 403 20.89 -9.17 -15.13
N TRP A 404 20.71 -9.59 -13.87
CA TRP A 404 20.66 -8.67 -12.76
C TRP A 404 22.08 -8.39 -12.29
N THR A 405 22.40 -7.12 -12.10
CA THR A 405 23.60 -6.66 -11.41
C THR A 405 23.21 -5.94 -10.12
N LYS A 406 24.01 -6.05 -9.07
CA LYS A 406 23.67 -5.41 -7.80
C LYS A 406 24.03 -3.92 -7.85
N SER A 407 23.07 -3.05 -7.54
CA SER A 407 23.22 -1.59 -7.55
C SER A 407 24.14 -1.06 -6.44
N HIS A 408 24.61 0.17 -6.63
CA HIS A 408 25.35 1.00 -5.65
C HIS A 408 26.54 0.31 -4.94
N ARG A 409 27.23 -0.59 -5.65
CA ARG A 409 28.45 -1.22 -5.12
C ARG A 409 29.67 -0.34 -5.34
N SER A 410 30.59 -0.40 -4.39
CA SER A 410 31.91 0.18 -4.55
C SER A 410 32.75 -0.69 -5.48
N LEU A 411 33.66 -0.09 -6.26
CA LEU A 411 34.62 -0.85 -7.08
C LEU A 411 35.48 -1.79 -6.21
N TYR A 412 35.70 -1.45 -4.95
CA TYR A 412 36.43 -2.27 -3.98
C TYR A 412 35.66 -3.52 -3.53
N ASP A 413 34.34 -3.56 -3.74
CA ASP A 413 33.52 -4.73 -3.38
C ASP A 413 33.63 -5.84 -4.43
N ALA A 414 34.37 -5.63 -5.53
CA ALA A 414 34.44 -6.56 -6.64
C ALA A 414 35.09 -7.89 -6.24
N THR A 415 34.42 -8.99 -6.56
CA THR A 415 34.88 -10.36 -6.27
C THR A 415 35.75 -10.97 -7.38
N GLY A 416 35.90 -10.26 -8.49
CA GLY A 416 36.72 -10.67 -9.64
C GLY A 416 36.56 -9.71 -10.81
N SER A 417 37.29 -9.94 -11.91
CA SER A 417 37.33 -9.02 -13.05
C SER A 417 35.97 -8.79 -13.72
N ARG A 418 35.14 -9.83 -13.86
CA ARG A 418 33.80 -9.69 -14.44
C ARG A 418 32.86 -8.90 -13.54
N ASP A 419 32.96 -9.11 -12.24
CA ASP A 419 32.17 -8.38 -11.24
C ASP A 419 32.56 -6.90 -11.20
N LEU A 420 33.88 -6.61 -11.23
CA LEU A 420 34.42 -5.26 -11.34
C LEU A 420 33.91 -4.55 -12.61
N TRP A 421 33.91 -5.26 -13.74
CA TRP A 421 33.39 -4.77 -15.01
C TRP A 421 31.89 -4.42 -14.90
N CYS A 422 31.07 -5.31 -14.31
CA CYS A 422 29.65 -5.04 -14.08
C CYS A 422 29.42 -3.82 -13.17
N ILE A 423 30.16 -3.69 -12.07
CA ILE A 423 30.03 -2.56 -11.14
C ILE A 423 30.37 -1.24 -11.86
N TYR A 424 31.50 -1.21 -12.58
CA TYR A 424 31.96 -0.03 -13.28
C TYR A 424 30.96 0.45 -14.34
N HIS A 425 30.47 -0.46 -15.19
CA HIS A 425 29.55 -0.08 -16.26
C HIS A 425 28.13 0.22 -15.77
N ASN A 426 27.66 -0.45 -14.71
CA ASN A 426 26.39 -0.08 -14.09
C ASN A 426 26.45 1.34 -13.51
N ALA A 427 27.54 1.69 -12.83
CA ALA A 427 27.73 3.05 -12.30
C ALA A 427 27.74 4.12 -13.41
N LYS A 428 28.19 3.78 -14.62
CA LYS A 428 28.09 4.67 -15.79
C LYS A 428 26.65 4.86 -16.24
N ALA A 429 25.87 3.78 -16.35
CA ALA A 429 24.46 3.87 -16.69
C ALA A 429 23.67 4.72 -15.66
N ASP A 430 23.88 4.48 -14.35
CA ASP A 430 23.29 5.28 -13.25
C ASP A 430 23.68 6.76 -13.32
N SER A 431 24.96 7.05 -13.56
CA SER A 431 25.42 8.43 -13.72
C SER A 431 24.75 9.11 -14.91
N HIS A 432 24.55 8.42 -16.03
CA HIS A 432 23.88 8.96 -17.21
C HIS A 432 22.38 9.13 -17.01
N ALA A 433 21.70 8.19 -16.33
CA ALA A 433 20.28 8.34 -15.99
C ALA A 433 20.08 9.57 -15.11
N LYS A 434 20.92 9.77 -14.08
CA LYS A 434 20.91 10.97 -13.23
C LYS A 434 21.22 12.25 -14.01
N ALA A 435 22.18 12.20 -14.93
CA ALA A 435 22.48 13.36 -15.77
C ALA A 435 21.28 13.75 -16.65
N ALA A 436 20.58 12.77 -17.24
CA ALA A 436 19.40 13.01 -18.08
C ALA A 436 18.27 13.69 -17.31
N GLY A 437 18.01 13.29 -16.06
CA GLY A 437 17.01 13.96 -15.23
C GLY A 437 17.38 15.39 -14.84
N LYS A 438 18.67 15.67 -14.62
CA LYS A 438 19.16 17.05 -14.37
C LYS A 438 19.07 17.94 -15.62
N LEU A 439 19.09 17.36 -16.81
CA LEU A 439 18.92 18.04 -18.08
C LEU A 439 17.46 18.06 -18.56
N ALA A 440 16.50 17.81 -17.66
CA ALA A 440 15.08 17.89 -17.96
C ALA A 440 14.73 19.26 -18.57
N PRO A 441 13.82 19.32 -19.55
CA PRO A 441 13.36 20.58 -20.11
C PRO A 441 12.81 21.51 -19.03
N LEU A 442 13.12 22.80 -19.13
CA LEU A 442 12.72 23.82 -18.14
C LEU A 442 11.21 23.80 -17.83
N PRO A 443 10.28 23.63 -18.80
CA PRO A 443 8.85 23.53 -18.49
C PRO A 443 8.48 22.37 -17.56
N VAL A 444 9.17 21.22 -17.68
CA VAL A 444 8.93 20.04 -16.83
C VAL A 444 9.42 20.32 -15.41
N LEU A 445 10.65 20.85 -15.27
CA LEU A 445 11.22 21.21 -13.96
C LEU A 445 10.39 22.27 -13.25
N GLN A 446 9.93 23.29 -13.98
CA GLN A 446 9.10 24.35 -13.40
C GLN A 446 7.74 23.81 -12.94
N ALA A 447 7.07 22.97 -13.74
CA ALA A 447 5.81 22.35 -13.36
C ALA A 447 5.97 21.43 -12.14
N GLN A 448 7.06 20.64 -12.09
CA GLN A 448 7.38 19.79 -10.95
C GLN A 448 7.61 20.62 -9.67
N GLN A 449 8.40 21.70 -9.76
CA GLN A 449 8.70 22.57 -8.62
C GLN A 449 7.45 23.28 -8.09
N ASN A 450 6.57 23.73 -8.99
CA ASN A 450 5.28 24.34 -8.61
C ASN A 450 4.41 23.33 -7.87
N LEU A 451 4.32 22.09 -8.37
CA LEU A 451 3.59 21.01 -7.73
C LEU A 451 4.18 20.68 -6.35
N LEU A 452 5.49 20.54 -6.22
CA LEU A 452 6.16 20.29 -4.93
C LEU A 452 5.87 21.39 -3.90
N CYS A 453 5.95 22.65 -4.33
CA CYS A 453 5.60 23.80 -3.48
C CYS A 453 4.15 23.70 -3.00
N LYS A 454 3.22 23.40 -3.92
CA LYS A 454 1.80 23.28 -3.59
C LYS A 454 1.52 22.11 -2.66
N LEU A 455 2.12 20.95 -2.91
CA LEU A 455 1.98 19.77 -2.05
C LEU A 455 2.48 20.06 -0.64
N LYS A 456 3.60 20.77 -0.50
CA LYS A 456 4.12 21.20 0.80
C LYS A 456 3.12 22.12 1.53
N GLN A 457 2.61 23.15 0.86
CA GLN A 457 1.59 24.04 1.43
C GLN A 457 0.34 23.28 1.87
N MET A 458 -0.15 22.35 1.02
CA MET A 458 -1.31 21.53 1.35
C MET A 458 -1.05 20.61 2.54
N MET A 459 0.15 20.04 2.68
CA MET A 459 0.52 19.23 3.84
C MET A 459 0.55 20.06 5.13
N GLU A 460 1.10 21.28 5.09
CA GLU A 460 1.13 22.20 6.24
C GLU A 460 -0.30 22.57 6.68
N VAL A 461 -1.15 22.98 5.74
CA VAL A 461 -2.56 23.31 6.00
C VAL A 461 -3.32 22.10 6.54
N ARG A 462 -3.08 20.89 6.00
CA ARG A 462 -3.68 19.65 6.53
C ARG A 462 -3.21 19.33 7.94
N ALA A 463 -1.92 19.53 8.24
CA ALA A 463 -1.39 19.34 9.58
C ALA A 463 -2.07 20.29 10.58
N ASN A 464 -2.24 21.56 10.20
CA ASN A 464 -2.96 22.55 10.99
C ASN A 464 -4.42 22.15 11.23
N ALA A 465 -5.13 21.71 10.18
CA ALA A 465 -6.51 21.22 10.28
C ALA A 465 -6.63 19.99 11.18
N ALA A 466 -5.71 19.03 11.05
CA ALA A 466 -5.70 17.82 11.86
C ALA A 466 -5.46 18.12 13.34
N VAL A 467 -4.55 19.04 13.66
CA VAL A 467 -4.31 19.50 15.04
C VAL A 467 -5.56 20.15 15.64
N LEU A 468 -6.21 21.05 14.88
CA LEU A 468 -7.44 21.71 15.32
C LEU A 468 -8.59 20.72 15.56
N LEU A 469 -8.81 19.79 14.63
CA LEU A 469 -9.84 18.76 14.78
C LEU A 469 -9.59 17.87 15.98
N ARG A 470 -8.31 17.52 16.23
CA ARG A 470 -7.95 16.73 17.40
C ARG A 470 -8.24 17.48 18.69
N GLN A 471 -7.93 18.78 18.77
CA GLN A 471 -8.27 19.61 19.94
C GLN A 471 -9.77 19.66 20.18
N VAL A 472 -10.57 19.90 19.12
CA VAL A 472 -12.03 19.83 19.20
C VAL A 472 -12.45 18.48 19.78
N MET A 473 -11.91 17.39 19.25
CA MET A 473 -12.31 16.06 19.67
C MET A 473 -11.91 15.69 21.09
N ASP A 474 -10.71 16.07 21.53
CA ASP A 474 -10.22 15.79 22.88
C ASP A 474 -11.10 16.47 23.94
N GLU A 475 -11.73 17.60 23.61
CA GLU A 475 -12.72 18.25 24.49
C GLU A 475 -14.09 17.58 24.45
N PHE A 476 -14.45 16.93 23.33
CA PHE A 476 -15.73 16.26 23.16
C PHE A 476 -15.79 14.84 23.72
N LEU A 477 -14.65 14.16 23.84
CA LEU A 477 -14.51 12.93 24.63
C LEU A 477 -14.65 13.22 26.14
#